data_AF-A0A419X632-F1
#
_entry.id   AF-A0A419X632-F1
#
_cell.length_a   1.000
_cell.length_b   1.000
_cell.length_c   1.000
_cell.angle_alpha   90.00
_cell.angle_beta   90.00
_cell.angle_gamma   90.00
#
_symmetry.space_group_name_H-M   'P 1'
#
loop_
_entity.id
_entity.type
_entity.pdbx_description
1 polymer ?
#
loop_
_entity_poly.entity_id
_entity_poly.type
_entity_poly.pdbx_seq_one_letter_code
_entity_poly.pdbx_strand_id
1 'polypeptide(L)'
;MTGSLKLLHWTPRVICILAILFISLFALDAFNPALPIGKQILDFLMHMLPSFVLTALLIIAWKWELIGGIILGMIGIVFSPIIFMHNYNMNHSVVMSLTVIAMITFPFILVGVLFVISHFKKKK
;
A
#
# COMPACT_ATOMS: atom_id res chain seq x y z
N MET A 1 8.26 26.75 7.92
CA MET A 1 7.90 25.47 8.58
C MET A 1 9.01 25.07 9.53
N THR A 2 8.67 24.86 10.80
CA THR A 2 9.59 24.23 11.78
C THR A 2 10.01 22.84 11.30
N GLY A 3 11.15 22.31 11.74
CA GLY A 3 11.65 21.00 11.32
C GLY A 3 10.63 19.87 11.55
N SER A 4 9.87 19.95 12.63
CA SER A 4 8.81 18.97 12.98
C SER A 4 7.65 18.95 11.98
N LEU A 5 7.20 20.11 11.47
CA LEU A 5 6.13 20.17 10.46
C LEU A 5 6.58 19.60 9.10
N LYS A 6 7.86 19.80 8.74
CA LYS A 6 8.44 19.19 7.53
C LYS A 6 8.50 17.67 7.65
N LEU A 7 8.93 17.16 8.80
CA LEU A 7 8.97 15.72 9.07
C LEU A 7 7.57 15.12 8.95
N LEU A 8 6.58 15.70 9.63
CA LEU A 8 5.18 15.23 9.61
C LEU A 8 4.56 15.26 8.20
N HIS A 9 5.00 16.17 7.33
CA HIS A 9 4.59 16.19 5.93
C HIS A 9 5.23 15.05 5.13
N TRP A 10 6.54 14.84 5.22
CA TRP A 10 7.25 13.90 4.37
C TRP A 10 7.16 12.44 4.84
N THR A 11 7.11 12.18 6.14
CA THR A 11 7.04 10.83 6.72
C THR A 11 5.93 9.95 6.12
N PRO A 12 4.64 10.35 6.09
CA PRO A 12 3.59 9.51 5.51
C PRO A 12 3.84 9.21 4.02
N ARG A 13 4.42 10.15 3.27
CA ARG A 13 4.67 10.01 1.82
C ARG A 13 5.78 9.02 1.55
N VAL A 14 6.91 9.17 2.25
CA VAL A 14 8.05 8.26 2.09
C VAL A 14 7.66 6.84 2.47
N ILE A 15 6.96 6.65 3.60
CA ILE A 15 6.48 5.32 4.02
C ILE A 15 5.50 4.75 2.99
N CYS A 16 4.58 5.56 2.45
CA CYS A 16 3.65 5.11 1.43
C CYS A 16 4.36 4.69 0.14
N ILE A 17 5.36 5.45 -0.31
CA ILE A 17 6.15 5.12 -1.50
C ILE A 17 6.87 3.79 -1.28
N LEU A 18 7.53 3.62 -0.13
CA LEU A 18 8.22 2.36 0.20
C LEU A 18 7.24 1.18 0.26
N ALA A 19 6.05 1.37 0.83
CA ALA A 19 5.02 0.34 0.85
C ALA A 19 4.54 -0.03 -0.56
N ILE A 20 4.30 0.96 -1.43
CA ILE A 20 3.91 0.71 -2.83
C ILE A 20 5.02 -0.03 -3.58
N LEU A 21 6.27 0.38 -3.42
CA LEU A 21 7.42 -0.30 -4.03
C LEU A 21 7.53 -1.74 -3.55
N PHE A 22 7.33 -1.98 -2.25
CA PHE A 22 7.27 -3.33 -1.70
C PHE A 22 6.15 -4.17 -2.32
N ILE A 23 4.93 -3.63 -2.44
CA ILE A 23 3.82 -4.31 -3.13
C ILE A 23 4.16 -4.57 -4.60
N SER A 24 4.86 -3.65 -5.26
CA SER A 24 5.26 -3.85 -6.65
C SER A 24 6.23 -5.01 -6.86
N LEU A 25 6.98 -5.42 -5.84
CA LEU A 25 7.89 -6.57 -5.97
C LEU A 25 7.12 -7.87 -6.25
N PHE A 26 5.87 -7.99 -5.79
CA PHE A 26 5.08 -9.20 -6.03
C PHE A 26 4.78 -9.41 -7.52
N ALA A 27 4.64 -8.36 -8.32
CA ALA A 27 4.37 -8.50 -9.76
C ALA A 27 5.53 -9.11 -10.55
N LEU A 28 6.73 -9.22 -9.97
CA LEU A 28 7.86 -9.90 -10.60
C LEU A 28 7.60 -11.40 -10.78
N ASP A 29 6.61 -11.97 -10.09
CA ASP A 29 6.17 -13.36 -10.27
C ASP A 29 5.54 -13.65 -11.65
N ALA A 30 5.16 -12.61 -12.40
CA ALA A 30 4.64 -12.73 -13.75
C ALA A 30 5.69 -13.18 -14.79
N PHE A 31 6.98 -13.05 -14.48
CA PHE A 31 8.05 -13.46 -15.41
C PHE A 31 8.28 -14.96 -15.37
N ASN A 32 7.77 -15.65 -16.40
CA ASN A 32 7.92 -17.09 -16.58
C ASN A 32 8.56 -17.40 -17.95
N PRO A 33 9.76 -18.04 -18.00
CA PRO A 33 10.44 -18.40 -19.25
C PRO A 33 9.64 -19.30 -20.20
N ALA A 34 8.62 -20.00 -19.71
CA ALA A 34 7.75 -20.84 -20.54
C ALA A 34 6.75 -20.03 -21.40
N LEU A 35 6.56 -18.74 -21.12
CA LEU A 35 5.64 -17.86 -21.84
C LEU A 35 6.36 -16.97 -22.86
N PRO A 36 5.73 -16.62 -23.99
CA PRO A 36 6.24 -15.60 -24.89
C PRO A 36 6.43 -14.26 -24.16
N ILE A 37 7.46 -13.49 -24.52
CA ILE A 37 7.83 -12.22 -23.89
C ILE A 37 6.63 -11.26 -23.81
N GLY A 38 5.83 -11.16 -24.87
CA GLY A 38 4.65 -10.29 -24.89
C GLY A 38 3.59 -10.64 -23.84
N LYS A 39 3.38 -11.94 -23.54
CA LYS A 39 2.50 -12.36 -22.44
C LYS A 39 3.09 -12.03 -21.08
N GLN A 40 4.38 -12.28 -20.87
CA GLN A 40 5.04 -11.94 -19.60
C GLN A 40 4.93 -10.45 -19.27
N ILE A 41 5.14 -9.57 -20.25
CA ILE A 41 4.98 -8.12 -20.08
C ILE A 41 3.53 -7.75 -19.73
N LEU A 42 2.56 -8.35 -20.44
CA LEU A 42 1.15 -8.10 -20.18
C LEU A 42 0.75 -8.56 -18.77
N ASP A 43 1.16 -9.75 -18.36
CA ASP A 43 0.88 -10.30 -17.03
C ASP A 43 1.53 -9.42 -15.95
N PHE A 44 2.77 -8.99 -16.13
CA PHE A 44 3.46 -8.05 -15.24
C PHE A 44 2.68 -6.73 -15.09
N LEU A 45 2.22 -6.14 -16.20
CA LEU A 45 1.42 -4.90 -16.17
C LEU A 45 0.08 -5.09 -15.46
N MET A 46 -0.55 -6.26 -15.60
CA MET A 46 -1.77 -6.59 -14.85
C MET A 46 -1.50 -6.72 -13.35
N HIS A 47 -0.39 -7.36 -12.95
CA HIS A 47 0.01 -7.49 -11.54
C HIS A 47 0.47 -6.16 -10.94
N MET A 48 0.85 -5.16 -11.75
CA MET A 48 1.12 -3.79 -11.32
C MET A 48 -0.13 -2.94 -11.04
N LEU A 49 -1.32 -3.39 -11.46
CA LEU A 49 -2.54 -2.61 -11.30
C LEU A 49 -2.82 -2.17 -9.85
N PRO A 50 -2.64 -3.03 -8.81
CA PRO A 50 -2.77 -2.60 -7.41
C PRO A 50 -1.81 -1.47 -7.04
N SER A 51 -0.55 -1.54 -7.46
CA SER A 51 0.45 -0.51 -7.20
C SER A 51 0.12 0.81 -7.91
N PHE A 52 -0.40 0.76 -9.14
CA PHE A 52 -0.84 1.96 -9.85
C PHE A 52 -2.03 2.63 -9.17
N VAL A 53 -3.01 1.86 -8.69
CA VAL A 53 -4.14 2.39 -7.93
C VAL A 53 -3.66 3.06 -6.64
N LEU A 54 -2.79 2.40 -5.86
CA LEU A 54 -2.22 2.99 -4.65
C LEU A 54 -1.39 4.25 -4.93
N THR A 55 -0.65 4.27 -6.04
CA THR A 55 0.11 5.46 -6.48
C THR A 55 -0.82 6.62 -6.80
N ALA A 56 -1.92 6.38 -7.53
CA ALA A 56 -2.91 7.41 -7.81
C ALA A 56 -3.53 7.98 -6.53
N LEU A 57 -3.85 7.12 -5.56
CA LEU A 57 -4.36 7.54 -4.25
C LEU A 57 -3.34 8.36 -3.47
N LEU A 58 -2.06 8.00 -3.49
CA LEU A 58 -0.99 8.79 -2.88
C LEU A 58 -0.89 10.19 -3.53
N ILE A 59 -0.99 10.28 -4.86
CA ILE A 59 -0.99 11.56 -5.58
C ILE A 59 -2.17 12.43 -5.12
N ILE A 60 -3.35 11.85 -4.98
CA ILE A 60 -4.54 12.56 -4.46
C ILE A 60 -4.30 13.00 -3.00
N ALA A 61 -3.79 12.10 -2.16
CA ALA A 61 -3.46 12.37 -0.75
C ALA A 61 -2.43 13.51 -0.59
N TRP A 62 -1.60 13.76 -1.60
CA TRP A 62 -0.62 14.82 -1.56
C TRP A 62 -1.22 16.21 -1.42
N LYS A 63 -2.35 16.45 -2.12
CA LYS A 63 -3.13 17.68 -2.00
C LYS A 63 -4.21 17.55 -0.93
N TRP A 64 -4.89 16.40 -0.84
CA TRP A 64 -6.08 16.19 -0.02
C TRP A 64 -5.76 15.21 1.13
N GLU A 65 -4.85 15.62 2.03
CA GLU A 65 -4.26 14.74 3.05
C GLU A 65 -5.30 13.98 3.89
N LEU A 66 -6.38 14.65 4.31
CA LEU A 66 -7.42 14.02 5.13
C LEU A 66 -8.13 12.88 4.37
N ILE A 67 -8.66 13.18 3.18
CA ILE A 67 -9.44 12.23 2.39
C ILE A 67 -8.54 11.09 1.90
N GLY A 68 -7.35 11.42 1.40
CA GLY A 68 -6.38 10.41 0.96
C GLY A 68 -5.91 9.51 2.11
N GLY A 69 -5.68 10.07 3.30
CA GLY A 69 -5.35 9.29 4.49
C GLY A 69 -6.46 8.34 4.91
N ILE A 70 -7.72 8.80 4.93
CA ILE A 70 -8.87 7.94 5.23
C ILE A 70 -8.99 6.80 4.21
N ILE A 71 -8.90 7.10 2.91
CA ILE A 71 -9.02 6.08 1.86
C ILE A 71 -7.89 5.04 1.97
N LEU A 72 -6.63 5.47 2.11
CA LEU A 72 -5.49 4.56 2.26
C LEU A 72 -5.61 3.69 3.52
N GLY A 73 -6.03 4.27 4.65
CA GLY A 73 -6.26 3.53 5.88
C GLY A 73 -7.40 2.51 5.75
N MET A 74 -8.50 2.91 5.12
CA MET A 74 -9.64 2.03 4.87
C MET A 74 -9.30 0.88 3.94
N ILE A 75 -8.47 1.09 2.91
CA ILE A 75 -7.97 0.00 2.05
C ILE A 75 -7.23 -1.03 2.90
N GLY A 76 -6.30 -0.59 3.75
CA GLY A 76 -5.60 -1.53 4.64
C GLY A 76 -6.55 -2.33 5.54
N ILE A 77 -7.54 -1.68 6.14
CA ILE A 77 -8.52 -2.33 7.03
C ILE A 77 -9.44 -3.29 6.26
N VAL A 78 -10.06 -2.83 5.17
CA VAL A 78 -11.08 -3.58 4.42
C VAL A 78 -10.47 -4.79 3.69
N PHE A 79 -9.27 -4.66 3.15
CA PHE A 79 -8.62 -5.79 2.47
C PHE A 79 -7.98 -6.79 3.45
N SER A 80 -7.72 -6.42 4.71
CA SER A 80 -7.15 -7.33 5.71
C SER A 80 -7.90 -8.67 5.85
N PRO A 81 -9.23 -8.70 6.08
CA PRO A 81 -9.95 -9.98 6.14
C PRO A 81 -9.87 -10.74 4.81
N ILE A 82 -10.00 -10.06 3.66
CA ILE A 82 -9.96 -10.73 2.35
C ILE A 82 -8.62 -11.44 2.14
N ILE A 83 -7.51 -10.75 2.41
CA ILE A 83 -6.15 -11.28 2.27
C ILE A 83 -5.90 -12.39 3.31
N PHE A 84 -6.34 -12.20 4.56
CA PHE A 84 -6.18 -13.22 5.60
C PHE A 84 -6.88 -14.52 5.21
N MET A 85 -8.16 -14.45 4.83
CA MET A 85 -8.94 -15.63 4.44
C MET A 85 -8.33 -16.33 3.22
N HIS A 86 -7.92 -15.57 2.21
CA HIS A 86 -7.27 -16.13 1.03
C HIS A 86 -5.97 -16.87 1.39
N ASN A 87 -5.10 -16.23 2.17
CA ASN A 87 -3.83 -16.82 2.58
C ASN A 87 -4.01 -18.04 3.49
N TYR A 88 -4.94 -17.98 4.45
CA TYR A 88 -5.26 -19.09 5.35
C TYR A 88 -5.81 -20.29 4.59
N ASN A 89 -6.64 -20.08 3.56
CA ASN A 89 -7.14 -21.17 2.73
C ASN A 89 -6.04 -21.87 1.92
N MET A 90 -4.90 -21.23 1.70
CA MET A 90 -3.76 -21.81 0.98
C MET A 90 -2.75 -22.52 1.89
N ASN A 91 -2.57 -22.06 3.13
CA ASN A 91 -1.52 -22.57 4.03
C ASN A 91 -2.02 -23.15 5.36
N HIS A 92 -3.29 -22.96 5.71
CA HIS A 92 -3.92 -23.39 6.97
C HIS A 92 -3.20 -22.94 8.26
N SER A 93 -2.39 -21.88 8.19
CA SER A 93 -1.59 -21.38 9.31
C SER A 93 -2.02 -19.97 9.69
N VAL A 94 -2.68 -19.84 10.84
CA VAL A 94 -3.14 -18.55 11.37
C VAL A 94 -1.97 -17.59 11.56
N VAL A 95 -0.85 -18.06 12.10
CA VAL A 95 0.33 -17.22 12.35
C VAL A 95 0.89 -16.69 11.03
N MET A 96 1.05 -17.55 10.03
CA MET A 96 1.53 -17.12 8.72
C MET A 96 0.59 -16.09 8.10
N SER A 97 -0.72 -16.33 8.11
CA SER A 97 -1.70 -15.39 7.57
C SER A 97 -1.73 -14.06 8.30
N LEU A 98 -1.56 -14.05 9.64
CA LEU A 98 -1.42 -12.82 10.41
C LEU A 98 -0.15 -12.04 10.03
N THR A 99 0.97 -12.73 9.83
CA THR A 99 2.22 -12.07 9.39
C THR A 99 2.11 -11.49 7.99
N VAL A 100 1.44 -12.19 7.06
CA VAL A 100 1.23 -11.72 5.69
C VAL A 100 0.36 -10.47 5.68
N ILE A 101 -0.77 -10.46 6.39
CA ILE A 101 -1.60 -9.26 6.45
C ILE A 101 -0.86 -8.11 7.14
N ALA A 102 -0.11 -8.38 8.21
CA ALA A 102 0.66 -7.35 8.90
C ALA A 102 1.72 -6.74 7.97
N MET A 103 2.37 -7.53 7.12
CA MET A 103 3.37 -7.03 6.18
C MET A 103 2.73 -6.22 5.04
N ILE A 104 1.58 -6.65 4.53
CA ILE A 104 0.94 -6.06 3.34
C ILE A 104 0.06 -4.86 3.70
N THR A 105 -0.80 -4.96 4.72
CA THR A 105 -1.84 -3.94 4.98
C THR A 105 -1.46 -2.91 6.03
N PHE A 106 -0.67 -3.30 7.05
CA PHE A 106 -0.30 -2.39 8.14
C PHE A 106 0.40 -1.11 7.66
N PRO A 107 1.34 -1.13 6.69
CA PRO A 107 1.95 0.10 6.20
C PRO A 107 0.93 1.12 5.69
N PHE A 108 -0.14 0.68 5.02
CA PHE A 108 -1.19 1.56 4.52
C PHE A 108 -2.11 2.09 5.62
N ILE A 109 -2.40 1.27 6.65
CA ILE A 109 -3.13 1.72 7.84
C ILE A 109 -2.33 2.81 8.57
N LEU A 110 -1.03 2.55 8.81
CA LEU A 110 -0.12 3.50 9.45
C LEU A 110 -0.02 4.81 8.65
N VAL A 111 0.20 4.72 7.34
CA VAL A 111 0.25 5.87 6.44
C VAL A 111 -1.05 6.65 6.46
N GLY A 112 -2.20 5.97 6.45
CA GLY A 112 -3.51 6.60 6.52
C GLY A 112 -3.66 7.46 7.77
N VAL A 113 -3.32 6.91 8.94
CA VAL A 113 -3.32 7.64 10.21
C VAL A 113 -2.35 8.82 10.18
N LEU A 114 -1.14 8.64 9.65
CA LEU A 114 -0.14 9.71 9.56
C LEU A 114 -0.57 10.86 8.64
N PHE A 115 -1.25 10.57 7.53
CA PHE A 115 -1.83 11.60 6.65
C PHE A 115 -2.93 12.41 7.35
N VAL A 116 -3.81 11.74 8.10
CA VAL A 116 -4.85 12.41 8.88
C VAL A 116 -4.23 13.31 9.97
N ILE A 117 -3.25 12.80 10.71
CA ILE A 117 -2.52 13.59 11.72
C ILE A 117 -1.82 14.80 11.06
N SER A 118 -1.18 14.58 9.91
CA SER A 118 -0.52 15.63 9.12
C SER A 118 -1.48 16.76 8.75
N HIS A 119 -2.69 16.43 8.32
CA HIS A 119 -3.71 17.42 7.96
C HIS A 119 -4.07 18.33 9.14
N PHE A 120 -4.39 17.75 10.30
CA PHE A 120 -4.83 18.52 11.46
C PHE A 120 -3.71 19.35 12.10
N LYS A 121 -2.46 18.87 12.05
CA LYS A 121 -1.31 19.59 12.60
C LYS A 121 -0.83 20.77 11.74
N LYS A 122 -1.15 20.79 10.44
CA LYS A 122 -0.82 21.92 9.54
C LYS A 122 -1.91 22.98 9.48
N LYS A 123 -3.14 22.63 9.85
CA LYS A 123 -4.26 23.57 9.95
C LYS A 123 -4.29 24.34 11.28
N LYS A 124 -3.54 23.88 12.29
CA LYS A 124 -3.25 24.62 13.51
C LYS A 124 -2.02 25.50 13.30
#